data_AF-A0A524CK08-F1
#
_entry.id   AF-A0A524CK08-F1
#
_cell.length_a   1.000
_cell.length_b   1.000
_cell.length_c   1.000
_cell.angle_alpha   90.00
_cell.angle_beta   90.00
_cell.angle_gamma   90.00
#
_symmetry.space_group_name_H-M   'P 1'
#
loop_
_entity.id
_entity.type
_entity.pdbx_description
1 polymer ?
#
loop_
_entity_poly.entity_id
_entity_poly.type
_entity_poly.pdbx_seq_one_letter_code
_entity_poly.pdbx_strand_id
1 'polypeptide(L)'
;MAKKNELKSELKATKELLRRCLEDEIQKGNMDLPEDTVKIEDLNRRKTLERIYGLIDDIIENIYSTGKPTIELPSRSNSNIIWDERNDLLLLGQQIQKKQFHSLTSVADITRLMRVLEIINELLKKDMHATKREIFYTDVKLFQDQKNSDKSIEDVATMLYTTRNSTHVVASARGSCVGRLRIRDKNDIIDLEGLGSGGWGISPMLDNIEIIESDAEFILVVEKDAAMMRLAEARFWRDYPCIILTAQGVGNVAVRMFLKRLSKELKLPVFSLVDSDPYGHYIHSVYMRGSKR
;
A
#
# COMPACT_ATOMS: atom_id res chain seq x y z
N MET A 1 -14.95 -33.72 17.83
CA MET A 1 -15.09 -34.03 16.39
C MET A 1 -16.19 -33.22 15.71
N ALA A 2 -17.39 -33.09 16.29
CA ALA A 2 -18.49 -32.30 15.71
C ALA A 2 -18.11 -30.84 15.35
N LYS A 3 -17.54 -30.07 16.28
CA LYS A 3 -17.10 -28.68 16.03
C LYS A 3 -16.04 -28.52 14.92
N LYS A 4 -15.12 -29.49 14.75
CA LYS A 4 -14.12 -29.45 13.67
C LYS A 4 -14.75 -29.75 12.30
N ASN A 5 -15.81 -30.58 12.26
CA ASN A 5 -16.52 -30.88 11.02
C ASN A 5 -17.44 -29.71 10.59
N GLU A 6 -18.07 -29.06 11.56
CA GLU A 6 -18.88 -27.85 11.33
C GLU A 6 -18.02 -26.70 10.79
N LEU A 7 -16.88 -26.41 11.43
CA LEU A 7 -15.95 -25.38 10.95
C LEU A 7 -15.42 -25.69 9.53
N LYS A 8 -15.12 -26.96 9.23
CA LYS A 8 -14.72 -27.38 7.87
C LYS A 8 -15.83 -27.13 6.84
N SER A 9 -17.09 -27.34 7.23
CA SER A 9 -18.24 -27.05 6.37
C SER A 9 -18.39 -25.55 6.12
N GLU A 10 -18.24 -24.71 7.16
CA GLU A 10 -18.30 -23.24 7.06
C GLU A 10 -17.13 -22.67 6.25
N LEU A 11 -15.92 -23.17 6.44
CA LEU A 11 -14.75 -22.79 5.64
C LEU A 11 -14.93 -23.17 4.18
N LYS A 12 -15.51 -24.35 3.91
CA LYS A 12 -15.85 -24.77 2.54
C LYS A 12 -16.88 -23.83 1.91
N ALA A 13 -17.94 -23.47 2.63
CA ALA A 13 -18.94 -22.52 2.16
C ALA A 13 -18.33 -21.13 1.89
N THR A 14 -17.45 -20.66 2.78
CA THR A 14 -16.75 -19.38 2.60
C THR A 14 -15.80 -19.41 1.40
N LYS A 15 -15.06 -20.49 1.20
CA LYS A 15 -14.19 -20.65 0.01
C LYS A 15 -15.01 -20.67 -1.28
N GLU A 16 -16.16 -21.33 -1.28
CA GLU A 16 -17.08 -21.35 -2.40
C GLU A 16 -17.65 -19.95 -2.69
N LEU A 17 -18.04 -19.20 -1.64
CA LEU A 17 -18.49 -17.81 -1.77
C LEU A 17 -17.38 -16.92 -2.33
N LEU A 18 -16.16 -17.00 -1.78
CA LEU A 18 -15.01 -16.25 -2.27
C LEU A 18 -14.72 -16.57 -3.74
N ARG A 19 -14.79 -17.85 -4.10
CA ARG A 19 -14.57 -18.28 -5.49
C ARG A 19 -15.61 -17.66 -6.42
N ARG A 20 -16.88 -17.64 -6.02
CA ARG A 20 -17.94 -16.95 -6.78
C ARG A 20 -17.67 -15.45 -6.91
N CYS A 21 -17.30 -14.78 -5.81
CA CYS A 21 -16.94 -13.36 -5.86
C CYS A 21 -15.75 -13.10 -6.80
N LEU A 22 -14.72 -13.95 -6.77
CA LEU A 22 -13.56 -13.86 -7.66
C LEU A 22 -13.94 -14.13 -9.12
N GLU A 23 -14.84 -15.09 -9.37
CA GLU A 23 -15.37 -15.38 -10.71
C GLU A 23 -16.22 -14.20 -11.25
N ASP A 24 -17.03 -13.57 -10.39
CA ASP A 24 -17.79 -12.35 -10.70
C ASP A 24 -16.84 -11.16 -10.99
N GLU A 25 -15.75 -11.00 -10.23
CA GLU A 25 -14.72 -9.99 -10.51
C GLU A 25 -14.01 -10.23 -11.84
N ILE A 26 -13.69 -11.49 -12.19
CA ILE A 26 -13.07 -11.84 -13.47
C ILE A 26 -14.04 -11.61 -14.63
N GLN A 27 -15.32 -11.93 -14.46
CA GLN A 27 -16.36 -11.70 -15.46
C GLN A 27 -16.66 -10.22 -15.69
N LYS A 28 -16.50 -9.36 -14.68
CA LYS A 28 -16.65 -7.91 -14.82
C LYS A 28 -15.61 -7.27 -15.76
N GLY A 29 -14.57 -7.99 -16.18
CA GLY A 29 -13.55 -7.47 -17.10
C GLY A 29 -12.76 -6.30 -16.48
N ASN A 30 -11.93 -5.62 -17.29
CA ASN A 30 -11.21 -4.42 -16.84
C ASN A 30 -12.18 -3.45 -16.15
N MET A 31 -11.89 -3.10 -14.90
CA MET A 31 -12.72 -2.19 -14.12
C MET A 31 -12.98 -0.90 -14.90
N ASP A 32 -14.23 -0.67 -15.31
CA ASP A 32 -14.66 0.61 -15.85
C ASP A 32 -14.64 1.62 -14.70
N LEU A 33 -13.52 2.33 -14.61
CA LEU A 33 -13.38 3.47 -13.72
C LEU A 33 -14.37 4.55 -14.16
N PRO A 34 -15.06 5.23 -13.24
CA PRO A 34 -15.93 6.35 -13.59
C PRO A 34 -15.17 7.37 -14.44
N GLU A 35 -15.82 7.94 -15.46
CA GLU A 35 -15.18 8.88 -16.40
C GLU A 35 -14.46 10.02 -15.68
N ASP A 36 -15.00 10.46 -14.53
CA ASP A 36 -14.46 11.56 -13.72
C ASP A 36 -13.26 11.19 -12.81
N THR A 37 -12.62 10.04 -13.03
CA THR A 37 -11.55 9.54 -12.15
C THR A 37 -10.18 9.45 -12.82
N VAL A 38 -9.15 9.67 -12.02
CA VAL A 38 -7.75 9.60 -12.43
C VAL A 38 -7.23 8.18 -12.16
N LYS A 39 -6.72 7.54 -13.21
CA LYS A 39 -6.09 6.22 -13.11
C LYS A 39 -4.65 6.35 -12.61
N ILE A 40 -4.39 5.83 -11.41
CA ILE A 40 -3.04 5.70 -10.85
C ILE A 40 -2.51 4.32 -11.25
N GLU A 41 -1.32 4.29 -11.86
CA GLU A 41 -0.72 3.05 -12.35
C GLU A 41 0.43 2.58 -11.47
N ASP A 42 0.58 1.27 -11.33
CA ASP A 42 1.79 0.69 -10.77
C ASP A 42 2.83 0.54 -11.90
N LEU A 43 3.81 1.44 -11.91
CA LEU A 43 4.80 1.51 -12.98
C LEU A 43 6.09 0.82 -12.61
N ASN A 44 6.70 0.20 -13.62
CA ASN A 44 8.04 -0.31 -13.52
C ASN A 44 9.06 0.84 -13.52
N ARG A 45 10.20 0.65 -12.86
CA ARG A 45 11.27 1.64 -12.63
C ARG A 45 11.61 2.49 -13.87
N ARG A 46 11.81 1.85 -15.03
CA ARG A 46 12.12 2.54 -16.30
C ARG A 46 11.02 3.52 -16.71
N LYS A 47 9.76 3.09 -16.63
CA LYS A 47 8.61 3.93 -16.99
C LYS A 47 8.43 5.07 -16.01
N THR A 48 8.68 4.85 -14.72
CA THR A 48 8.66 5.92 -13.71
C THR A 48 9.71 6.98 -14.03
N LEU A 49 10.95 6.58 -14.37
CA LEU A 49 12.01 7.50 -14.78
C LEU A 49 11.64 8.28 -16.05
N GLU A 50 11.03 7.62 -17.04
CA GLU A 50 10.55 8.28 -18.27
C GLU A 50 9.50 9.35 -17.97
N ARG A 51 8.54 9.08 -17.07
CA ARG A 51 7.57 10.10 -16.63
C ARG A 51 8.21 11.26 -15.89
N ILE A 52 9.22 10.98 -15.06
CA ILE A 52 9.98 12.04 -14.36
C ILE A 52 10.69 12.93 -15.38
N TYR A 53 11.36 12.35 -16.37
CA TYR A 53 12.08 13.14 -17.37
C TYR A 53 11.15 13.93 -18.27
N GLY A 54 10.06 13.33 -18.76
CA GLY A 54 9.05 14.06 -19.54
C GLY A 54 8.49 15.27 -18.79
N LEU A 55 8.17 15.10 -17.50
CA LEU A 55 7.69 16.20 -16.67
C LEU A 55 8.72 17.31 -16.49
N ILE A 56 10.01 16.97 -16.33
CA ILE A 56 11.08 17.95 -16.22
C ILE A 56 11.30 18.67 -17.55
N ASP A 57 11.26 17.95 -18.67
CA ASP A 57 11.38 18.52 -20.01
C ASP A 57 10.24 19.53 -20.27
N ASP A 58 9.00 19.19 -19.92
CA ASP A 58 7.85 20.10 -20.00
C ASP A 58 8.05 21.37 -19.15
N ILE A 59 8.62 21.24 -17.95
CA ILE A 59 8.92 22.39 -17.09
C ILE A 59 9.99 23.27 -17.73
N ILE A 60 11.05 22.66 -18.29
CA ILE A 60 12.14 23.38 -18.94
C ILE A 60 11.61 24.15 -20.17
N GLU A 61 10.80 23.51 -21.01
CA GLU A 61 10.16 24.17 -22.16
C GLU A 61 9.28 25.35 -21.74
N ASN A 62 8.51 25.20 -20.65
CA ASN A 62 7.70 26.28 -20.09
C ASN A 62 8.55 27.44 -19.57
N ILE A 63 9.71 27.17 -18.98
CA ILE A 63 10.67 28.20 -18.54
C ILE A 63 11.18 28.98 -19.75
N TYR A 64 11.60 28.30 -20.82
CA TYR A 64 12.09 28.97 -22.02
C TYR A 64 11.00 29.78 -22.75
N SER A 65 9.76 29.26 -22.78
CA SER A 65 8.68 29.89 -23.55
C SER A 65 8.01 31.05 -22.83
N THR A 66 7.71 30.90 -21.54
CA THR A 66 6.87 31.86 -20.78
C THR A 66 7.62 32.55 -19.64
N GLY A 67 8.77 32.01 -19.23
CA GLY A 67 9.50 32.43 -18.03
C GLY A 67 8.76 32.17 -16.71
N LYS A 68 7.56 31.58 -16.74
CA LYS A 68 6.70 31.36 -15.56
C LYS A 68 6.17 29.93 -15.53
N PRO A 69 7.01 28.95 -15.15
CA PRO A 69 6.57 27.55 -15.09
C PRO A 69 5.46 27.34 -14.06
N THR A 70 4.57 26.42 -14.38
CA THR A 70 3.47 25.97 -13.52
C THR A 70 3.41 24.45 -13.54
N ILE A 71 3.31 23.85 -12.35
CA ILE A 71 3.08 22.40 -12.22
C ILE A 71 1.61 22.14 -11.98
N GLU A 72 1.07 21.17 -12.70
CA GLU A 72 -0.29 20.67 -12.54
C GLU A 72 -0.25 19.34 -11.79
N LEU A 73 -1.05 19.24 -10.72
CA LEU A 73 -1.20 18.00 -9.96
C LEU A 73 -2.68 17.75 -9.64
N PRO A 74 -3.16 16.50 -9.70
CA PRO A 74 -4.49 16.18 -9.18
C PRO A 74 -4.63 16.56 -7.70
N SER A 75 -5.72 17.24 -7.36
CA SER A 75 -6.02 17.68 -6.00
C SER A 75 -6.40 16.49 -5.12
N ARG A 76 -5.78 16.36 -3.96
CA ARG A 76 -6.12 15.31 -2.97
C ARG A 76 -7.05 15.82 -1.87
N SER A 77 -7.77 16.91 -2.13
CA SER A 77 -8.74 17.48 -1.19
C SER A 77 -9.95 16.55 -1.01
N ASN A 78 -10.61 16.64 0.15
CA ASN A 78 -11.83 15.87 0.44
C ASN A 78 -12.93 16.03 -0.63
N SER A 79 -12.96 17.19 -1.30
CA SER A 79 -13.90 17.49 -2.38
C SER A 79 -13.64 16.71 -3.67
N ASN A 80 -12.42 16.19 -3.87
CA ASN A 80 -12.01 15.50 -5.08
C ASN A 80 -11.88 13.98 -4.87
N ILE A 81 -12.31 13.44 -3.73
CA ILE A 81 -12.34 12.00 -3.50
C ILE A 81 -13.73 11.51 -3.88
N ILE A 82 -13.79 10.69 -4.93
CA ILE A 82 -15.03 10.09 -5.42
C ILE A 82 -15.16 8.71 -4.80
N TRP A 83 -16.33 8.45 -4.22
CA TRP A 83 -16.70 7.14 -3.72
C TRP A 83 -17.42 6.36 -4.82
N ASP A 84 -16.83 5.24 -5.23
CA ASP A 84 -17.45 4.34 -6.19
C ASP A 84 -18.24 3.25 -5.45
N GLU A 85 -19.56 3.38 -5.42
CA GLU A 85 -20.46 2.41 -4.78
C GLU A 85 -20.47 1.04 -5.46
N ARG A 86 -20.12 0.95 -6.76
CA ARG A 86 -20.17 -0.32 -7.50
C ARG A 86 -18.96 -1.20 -7.19
N ASN A 87 -17.80 -0.56 -7.04
CA ASN A 87 -16.53 -1.24 -6.80
C ASN A 87 -16.05 -1.14 -5.36
N ASP A 88 -16.75 -0.37 -4.52
CA ASP A 88 -16.43 -0.16 -3.11
C ASP A 88 -15.04 0.50 -2.92
N LEU A 89 -14.68 1.42 -3.83
CA LEU A 89 -13.36 2.05 -3.90
C LEU A 89 -13.41 3.56 -3.69
N LEU A 90 -12.34 4.08 -3.09
CA LEU A 90 -12.03 5.51 -3.04
C LEU A 90 -11.13 5.86 -4.21
N LEU A 91 -11.64 6.70 -5.12
CA LEU A 91 -10.96 7.12 -6.34
C LEU A 91 -10.64 8.62 -6.28
N LEU A 92 -9.56 9.00 -6.97
CA LEU A 92 -9.16 10.39 -7.12
C LEU A 92 -9.91 10.99 -8.31
N GLY A 93 -10.60 12.10 -8.11
CA GLY A 93 -11.30 12.82 -9.17
C GLY A 93 -10.38 13.65 -10.05
N GLN A 94 -10.93 14.24 -11.11
CA GLN A 94 -10.19 15.04 -12.09
C GLN A 94 -9.84 16.47 -11.67
N GLN A 95 -10.15 16.92 -10.45
CA GLN A 95 -9.82 18.30 -10.05
C GLN A 95 -8.30 18.50 -10.04
N ILE A 96 -7.78 19.41 -10.87
CA ILE A 96 -6.35 19.73 -10.94
C ILE A 96 -6.05 20.99 -10.12
N GLN A 97 -5.00 20.92 -9.31
CA GLN A 97 -4.39 22.07 -8.64
C GLN A 97 -3.15 22.53 -9.42
N LYS A 98 -3.09 23.82 -9.75
CA LYS A 98 -1.91 24.44 -10.37
C LYS A 98 -1.04 25.11 -9.31
N LYS A 99 0.25 24.80 -9.29
CA LYS A 99 1.25 25.43 -8.42
C LYS A 99 2.23 26.25 -9.27
N GLN A 100 2.25 27.56 -9.05
CA GLN A 100 3.12 28.49 -9.77
C GLN A 100 4.44 28.72 -9.03
N PHE A 101 5.57 28.72 -9.75
CA PHE A 101 6.90 28.91 -9.13
C PHE A 101 7.11 30.33 -8.59
N HIS A 102 6.40 31.32 -9.14
CA HIS A 102 6.61 32.74 -8.86
C HIS A 102 5.68 33.32 -7.78
N SER A 103 4.89 32.49 -7.11
CA SER A 103 4.00 32.96 -6.04
C SER A 103 4.63 32.70 -4.67
N LEU A 104 4.73 33.76 -3.85
CA LEU A 104 5.28 33.71 -2.49
C LEU A 104 4.62 32.63 -1.61
N THR A 105 3.35 32.34 -1.85
CA THR A 105 2.60 31.32 -1.09
C THR A 105 2.93 29.88 -1.49
N SER A 106 3.37 29.63 -2.73
CA SER A 106 3.63 28.29 -3.25
C SER A 106 5.12 27.98 -3.42
N VAL A 107 6.01 28.97 -3.38
CA VAL A 107 7.46 28.77 -3.55
C VAL A 107 8.00 27.72 -2.59
N ALA A 108 7.69 27.80 -1.30
CA ALA A 108 8.17 26.83 -0.32
C ALA A 108 7.69 25.40 -0.60
N ASP A 109 6.40 25.25 -0.96
CA ASP A 109 5.80 23.95 -1.27
C ASP A 109 6.36 23.36 -2.58
N ILE A 110 6.65 24.18 -3.59
CA ILE A 110 7.27 23.74 -4.84
C ILE A 110 8.73 23.36 -4.62
N THR A 111 9.50 24.14 -3.86
CA THR A 111 10.89 23.81 -3.55
C THR A 111 10.99 22.46 -2.83
N ARG A 112 10.09 22.20 -1.87
CA ARG A 112 10.01 20.89 -1.19
C ARG A 112 9.64 19.77 -2.16
N LEU A 113 8.68 20.01 -3.05
CA LEU A 113 8.25 19.04 -4.06
C LEU A 113 9.39 18.68 -5.03
N MET A 114 10.10 19.69 -5.56
CA MET A 114 11.25 19.49 -6.44
C MET A 114 12.39 18.76 -5.74
N ARG A 115 12.66 19.07 -4.46
CA ARG A 115 13.65 18.35 -3.67
C ARG A 115 13.29 16.88 -3.49
N VAL A 116 12.02 16.55 -3.24
CA VAL A 116 11.56 15.16 -3.15
C VAL A 116 11.66 14.45 -4.51
N LEU A 117 11.31 15.12 -5.61
CA LEU A 117 11.45 14.58 -6.96
C LEU A 117 12.90 14.25 -7.31
N GLU A 118 13.84 15.12 -6.92
CA GLU A 118 15.29 14.88 -7.06
C GLU A 118 15.72 13.63 -6.30
N ILE A 119 15.33 13.52 -5.02
CA ILE A 119 15.64 12.35 -4.18
C ILE A 119 15.08 11.06 -4.82
N ILE A 120 13.82 11.09 -5.30
CA ILE A 120 13.20 9.94 -5.96
C ILE A 120 13.95 9.56 -7.24
N ASN A 121 14.35 10.53 -8.06
CA ASN A 121 15.15 10.27 -9.26
C ASN A 121 16.49 9.61 -8.90
N GLU A 122 17.16 10.04 -7.82
CA GLU A 122 18.38 9.38 -7.36
C GLU A 122 18.15 7.95 -6.86
N LEU A 123 17.09 7.73 -6.07
CA LEU A 123 16.71 6.39 -5.57
C LEU A 123 16.42 5.44 -6.72
N LEU A 124 15.67 5.91 -7.72
CA LEU A 124 15.40 5.15 -8.93
C LEU A 124 16.66 4.94 -9.77
N LYS A 125 17.60 5.89 -9.86
CA LYS A 125 18.87 5.66 -10.58
C LYS A 125 19.75 4.62 -9.91
N LYS A 126 19.84 4.66 -8.58
CA LYS A 126 20.71 3.79 -7.77
C LYS A 126 20.06 2.46 -7.39
N ASP A 127 18.80 2.25 -7.76
CA ASP A 127 18.00 1.08 -7.36
C ASP A 127 17.88 0.89 -5.84
N MET A 128 17.84 2.01 -5.12
CA MET A 128 17.73 2.02 -3.66
C MET A 128 16.33 2.45 -3.26
N HIS A 129 15.94 2.07 -2.05
CA HIS A 129 14.68 2.48 -1.44
C HIS A 129 14.96 3.35 -0.22
N ALA A 130 14.06 4.28 0.07
CA ALA A 130 14.14 5.10 1.26
C ALA A 130 12.80 5.13 2.01
N THR A 131 12.87 5.24 3.33
CA THR A 131 11.68 5.46 4.15
C THR A 131 11.26 6.93 4.17
N LYS A 132 9.97 7.20 4.45
CA LYS A 132 9.46 8.59 4.63
C LYS A 132 10.33 9.41 5.62
N ARG A 133 10.85 8.76 6.66
CA ARG A 133 11.71 9.41 7.67
C ARG A 133 13.09 9.74 7.13
N GLU A 134 13.72 8.85 6.36
CA GLU A 134 15.01 9.14 5.73
C GLU A 134 14.93 10.33 4.77
N ILE A 135 13.85 10.44 3.99
CA ILE A 135 13.61 11.58 3.12
C ILE A 135 13.50 12.87 3.95
N PHE A 136 12.76 12.84 5.06
CA PHE A 136 12.68 13.97 5.99
C PHE A 136 14.05 14.39 6.57
N TYR A 137 14.87 13.41 6.96
CA TYR A 137 16.21 13.68 7.52
C TYR A 137 17.23 14.17 6.49
N THR A 138 16.97 13.96 5.19
CA THR A 138 17.86 14.44 4.12
C THR A 138 17.93 15.97 4.10
N ASP A 139 16.84 16.66 4.44
CA ASP A 139 16.83 18.13 4.53
C ASP A 139 15.81 18.64 5.56
N VAL A 140 16.13 18.44 6.84
CA VAL A 140 15.28 18.83 7.97
C VAL A 140 14.97 20.33 7.96
N LYS A 141 15.90 21.17 7.48
CA LYS A 141 15.73 22.63 7.43
C LYS A 141 14.67 23.04 6.40
N LEU A 142 14.66 22.38 5.24
CA LEU A 142 13.69 22.65 4.18
C LEU A 142 12.28 22.14 4.55
N PHE A 143 12.19 20.93 5.09
CA PHE A 143 10.89 20.32 5.41
C PHE A 143 10.27 20.87 6.68
N GLN A 144 11.08 21.18 7.70
CA GLN A 144 10.69 21.62 9.05
C GLN A 144 9.89 20.57 9.83
N ASP A 145 8.77 20.11 9.27
CA ASP A 145 7.88 19.11 9.83
C ASP A 145 7.74 17.89 8.90
N GLN A 146 7.61 16.71 9.50
CA GLN A 146 7.38 15.47 8.75
C GLN A 146 6.09 15.50 7.92
N LYS A 147 5.09 16.30 8.34
CA LYS A 147 3.86 16.50 7.56
C LYS A 147 4.14 17.11 6.18
N ASN A 148 5.13 17.99 6.08
CA ASN A 148 5.47 18.66 4.82
C ASN A 148 6.22 17.73 3.85
N SER A 149 7.13 16.88 4.37
CA SER A 149 7.78 15.85 3.56
C SER A 149 6.77 14.81 3.08
N ASP A 150 5.88 14.35 3.97
CA ASP A 150 4.86 13.36 3.64
C ASP A 150 3.88 13.88 2.57
N LYS A 151 3.42 15.14 2.72
CA LYS A 151 2.60 15.81 1.70
C LYS A 151 3.32 15.86 0.34
N SER A 152 4.60 16.22 0.34
CA SER A 152 5.40 16.35 -0.89
C SER A 152 5.63 15.00 -1.57
N ILE A 153 5.90 13.94 -0.81
CA ILE A 153 6.05 12.57 -1.33
C ILE A 153 4.76 12.10 -2.03
N GLU A 154 3.61 12.35 -1.42
CA GLU A 154 2.32 11.96 -1.98
C GLU A 154 1.94 12.83 -3.18
N ASP A 155 2.24 14.14 -3.15
CA ASP A 155 2.06 15.03 -4.29
C ASP A 155 2.91 14.59 -5.49
N VAL A 156 4.17 14.18 -5.28
CA VAL A 156 5.02 13.67 -6.37
C VAL A 156 4.47 12.37 -6.96
N ALA A 157 4.06 11.41 -6.13
CA ALA A 157 3.47 10.16 -6.63
C ALA A 157 2.20 10.42 -7.46
N THR A 158 1.37 11.36 -7.00
CA THR A 158 0.13 11.74 -7.69
C THR A 158 0.41 12.51 -8.98
N MET A 159 1.41 13.41 -8.96
CA MET A 159 1.86 14.17 -10.12
C MET A 159 2.43 13.26 -11.23
N LEU A 160 3.09 12.16 -10.86
CA LEU A 160 3.57 11.16 -11.81
C LEU A 160 2.49 10.13 -12.22
N TYR A 161 1.28 10.22 -11.66
CA TYR A 161 0.21 9.23 -11.80
C TYR A 161 0.67 7.81 -11.47
N THR A 162 1.54 7.68 -10.46
CA THR A 162 2.09 6.40 -10.01
C THR A 162 1.69 6.05 -8.59
N THR A 163 1.69 4.77 -8.27
CA THR A 163 1.64 4.37 -6.86
C THR A 163 2.91 4.81 -6.13
N ARG A 164 2.82 4.94 -4.80
CA ARG A 164 3.99 5.30 -3.98
C ARG A 164 5.11 4.25 -4.04
N ASN A 165 4.77 2.98 -4.27
CA ASN A 165 5.80 1.94 -4.37
C ASN A 165 6.64 2.11 -5.63
N SER A 166 6.04 2.55 -6.73
CA SER A 166 6.75 2.80 -7.99
C SER A 166 7.79 3.92 -7.89
N THR A 167 7.77 4.75 -6.83
CA THR A 167 8.78 5.80 -6.57
C THR A 167 9.90 5.35 -5.62
N HIS A 168 9.96 4.07 -5.26
CA HIS A 168 10.91 3.49 -4.29
C HIS A 168 10.83 4.10 -2.88
N VAL A 169 9.77 4.84 -2.56
CA VAL A 169 9.51 5.37 -1.22
C VAL A 169 8.66 4.40 -0.44
N VAL A 170 9.30 3.71 0.51
CA VAL A 170 8.66 2.64 1.27
C VAL A 170 8.17 3.12 2.63
N ALA A 171 7.09 2.50 3.13
CA ALA A 171 6.67 2.72 4.51
C ALA A 171 7.64 2.02 5.47
N SER A 172 7.82 2.53 6.69
CA SER A 172 8.58 1.80 7.71
C SER A 172 7.90 0.46 7.99
N ALA A 173 8.62 -0.68 7.99
CA ALA A 173 8.03 -1.96 8.35
C ALA A 173 7.52 -1.97 9.80
N ARG A 174 6.20 -2.11 9.96
CA ARG A 174 5.54 -2.34 11.25
C ARG A 174 4.42 -3.33 11.03
N GLY A 175 4.69 -4.57 11.41
CA GLY A 175 3.77 -5.69 11.26
C GLY A 175 4.53 -7.00 11.26
N SER A 176 3.86 -8.05 11.69
CA SER A 176 4.41 -9.40 11.72
C SER A 176 3.47 -10.39 11.07
N CYS A 177 4.04 -11.44 10.51
CA CYS A 177 3.34 -12.56 9.90
C CYS A 177 3.85 -13.86 10.52
N VAL A 178 2.96 -14.80 10.74
CA VAL A 178 3.29 -16.16 11.20
C VAL A 178 2.31 -17.16 10.63
N GLY A 179 2.71 -18.41 10.51
CA GLY A 179 1.82 -19.51 10.16
C GLY A 179 2.28 -20.28 8.92
N ARG A 180 1.33 -20.88 8.23
CA ARG A 180 1.57 -21.85 7.14
C ARG A 180 1.93 -21.15 5.83
N LEU A 181 3.14 -20.59 5.77
CA LEU A 181 3.64 -19.87 4.61
C LEU A 181 5.16 -20.01 4.50
N ARG A 182 5.67 -20.30 3.31
CA ARG A 182 7.09 -20.12 2.97
C ARG A 182 7.25 -19.05 1.92
N ILE A 183 8.12 -18.10 2.22
CA ILE A 183 8.46 -17.01 1.32
C ILE A 183 9.94 -17.06 0.96
N ARG A 184 10.28 -16.52 -0.20
CA ARG A 184 11.65 -16.18 -0.58
C ARG A 184 11.80 -14.67 -0.45
N ASP A 185 12.75 -14.21 0.35
CA ASP A 185 13.18 -12.81 0.37
C ASP A 185 14.55 -12.73 -0.27
N LYS A 186 14.60 -12.24 -1.53
CA LYS A 186 15.79 -12.26 -2.38
C LYS A 186 16.37 -13.68 -2.55
N ASN A 187 17.42 -14.00 -1.80
CA ASN A 187 18.14 -15.27 -1.88
C ASN A 187 17.79 -16.23 -0.74
N ASP A 188 17.12 -15.74 0.30
CA ASP A 188 16.85 -16.51 1.52
C ASP A 188 15.42 -17.04 1.51
N ILE A 189 15.27 -18.31 1.85
CA ILE A 189 13.96 -18.95 2.03
C ILE A 189 13.62 -18.89 3.52
N ILE A 190 12.49 -18.25 3.83
CA ILE A 190 12.01 -18.03 5.19
C ILE A 190 10.75 -18.87 5.39
N ASP A 191 10.81 -19.81 6.33
CA ASP A 191 9.65 -20.59 6.77
C ASP A 191 8.98 -19.90 7.97
N LEU A 192 7.76 -19.40 7.77
CA LEU A 192 7.02 -18.66 8.80
C LEU A 192 6.40 -19.55 9.88
N GLU A 193 6.44 -20.88 9.74
CA GLU A 193 5.96 -21.78 10.79
C GLU A 193 6.95 -21.85 11.97
N GLY A 194 8.24 -21.68 11.67
CA GLY A 194 9.36 -21.97 12.57
C GLY A 194 9.90 -20.78 13.38
N LEU A 195 9.36 -19.57 13.21
CA LEU A 195 9.98 -18.33 13.70
C LEU A 195 9.75 -18.00 15.18
N GLY A 196 9.18 -18.93 15.95
CA GLY A 196 8.92 -18.72 17.38
C GLY A 196 7.84 -17.67 17.65
N SER A 197 7.94 -16.97 18.79
CA SER A 197 6.91 -16.03 19.27
C SER A 197 6.90 -14.68 18.56
N GLY A 198 8.01 -14.29 17.92
CA GLY A 198 8.15 -12.98 17.26
C GLY A 198 7.58 -12.94 15.83
N GLY A 199 7.43 -14.09 15.18
CA GLY A 199 7.04 -14.17 13.78
C GLY A 199 8.05 -13.49 12.84
N TRP A 200 7.69 -13.42 11.55
CA TRP A 200 8.46 -12.69 10.54
C TRP A 200 8.02 -11.23 10.51
N GLY A 201 8.96 -10.29 10.62
CA GLY A 201 8.69 -8.87 10.42
C GLY A 201 8.47 -8.59 8.93
N ILE A 202 7.30 -8.07 8.56
CA ILE A 202 6.95 -7.83 7.16
C ILE A 202 7.87 -6.74 6.60
N SER A 203 8.72 -7.12 5.64
CA SER A 203 9.62 -6.20 4.95
C SER A 203 8.83 -5.14 4.18
N PRO A 204 9.32 -3.88 4.13
CA PRO A 204 8.64 -2.86 3.37
C PRO A 204 8.94 -2.97 1.86
N MET A 205 9.96 -3.74 1.47
CA MET A 205 10.34 -4.05 0.10
C MET A 205 9.62 -5.31 -0.39
N LEU A 206 8.32 -5.18 -0.64
CA LEU A 206 7.48 -6.32 -1.05
C LEU A 206 7.84 -6.90 -2.43
N ASP A 207 8.49 -6.11 -3.28
CA ASP A 207 8.86 -6.53 -4.64
C ASP A 207 9.91 -7.65 -4.64
N ASN A 208 10.74 -7.72 -3.59
CA ASN A 208 11.76 -8.77 -3.43
C ASN A 208 11.22 -10.06 -2.82
N ILE A 209 9.96 -10.06 -2.38
CA ILE A 209 9.34 -11.18 -1.70
C ILE A 209 8.59 -12.01 -2.73
N GLU A 210 8.75 -13.32 -2.68
CA GLU A 210 8.03 -14.28 -3.52
C GLU A 210 7.38 -15.34 -2.63
N ILE A 211 6.11 -15.65 -2.89
CA ILE A 211 5.39 -16.70 -2.17
C ILE A 211 5.73 -18.03 -2.83
N ILE A 212 6.44 -18.91 -2.10
CA ILE A 212 6.88 -20.20 -2.64
C ILE A 212 5.75 -21.22 -2.51
N GLU A 213 5.25 -21.39 -1.29
CA GLU A 213 4.23 -22.37 -0.97
C GLU A 213 3.45 -21.98 0.28
N SER A 214 2.19 -22.40 0.31
CA SER A 214 1.31 -22.30 1.47
C SER A 214 0.25 -23.39 1.38
N ASP A 215 -0.01 -24.06 2.50
CA ASP A 215 -1.12 -24.99 2.68
C ASP A 215 -2.20 -24.44 3.63
N ALA A 216 -2.20 -23.11 3.82
CA ALA A 216 -3.19 -22.43 4.63
C ALA A 216 -4.57 -22.50 4.00
N GLU A 217 -5.60 -22.60 4.85
CA GLU A 217 -6.99 -22.58 4.43
C GLU A 217 -7.62 -21.20 4.48
N PHE A 218 -7.08 -20.30 5.30
CA PHE A 218 -7.54 -18.92 5.45
C PHE A 218 -6.44 -18.02 5.99
N ILE A 219 -6.65 -16.71 5.87
CA ILE A 219 -5.79 -15.67 6.41
C ILE A 219 -6.54 -14.98 7.56
N LEU A 220 -5.89 -14.77 8.69
CA LEU A 220 -6.42 -14.09 9.87
C LEU A 220 -5.63 -12.82 10.16
N VAL A 221 -6.28 -11.67 10.02
CA VAL A 221 -5.71 -10.36 10.37
C VAL A 221 -6.09 -10.03 11.80
N VAL A 222 -5.10 -9.83 12.67
CA VAL A 222 -5.28 -9.53 14.09
C VAL A 222 -4.82 -8.11 14.38
N GLU A 223 -5.69 -7.30 14.97
CA GLU A 223 -5.38 -5.90 15.28
C GLU A 223 -4.24 -5.75 16.30
N LYS A 224 -4.37 -6.46 17.44
CA LYS A 224 -3.47 -6.33 18.59
C LYS A 224 -2.32 -7.33 18.55
N ASP A 225 -1.12 -6.81 18.75
CA ASP A 225 0.12 -7.59 18.86
C ASP A 225 0.05 -8.63 20.00
N ALA A 226 -0.55 -8.26 21.14
CA ALA A 226 -0.71 -9.18 22.26
C ALA A 226 -1.57 -10.42 21.91
N ALA A 227 -2.61 -10.25 21.09
CA ALA A 227 -3.43 -11.36 20.62
C ALA A 227 -2.64 -12.24 19.63
N MET A 228 -1.82 -11.63 18.77
CA MET A 228 -0.90 -12.34 17.88
C MET A 228 0.10 -13.20 18.67
N MET A 229 0.73 -12.65 19.72
CA MET A 229 1.67 -13.40 20.57
C MET A 229 1.02 -14.61 21.21
N ARG A 230 -0.22 -14.49 21.71
CA ARG A 230 -0.97 -15.60 22.30
C ARG A 230 -1.32 -16.68 21.28
N LEU A 231 -1.75 -16.31 20.08
CA LEU A 231 -1.99 -17.25 18.98
C LEU A 231 -0.70 -17.94 18.53
N ALA A 232 0.43 -17.23 18.58
CA ALA A 232 1.74 -17.76 18.25
C ALA A 232 2.25 -18.78 19.28
N GLU A 233 2.10 -18.49 20.57
CA GLU A 233 2.42 -19.44 21.65
C GLU A 233 1.57 -20.71 21.57
N ALA A 234 0.28 -20.58 21.27
CA ALA A 234 -0.61 -21.70 21.08
C ALA A 234 -0.37 -22.46 19.75
N ARG A 235 0.45 -21.91 18.85
CA ARG A 235 0.68 -22.42 17.48
C ARG A 235 -0.63 -22.74 16.77
N PHE A 236 -1.56 -21.78 16.79
CA PHE A 236 -2.93 -21.95 16.27
C PHE A 236 -2.98 -22.51 14.83
N TRP A 237 -1.99 -22.16 14.01
CA TRP A 237 -1.83 -22.64 12.63
C TRP A 237 -1.59 -24.16 12.48
N ARG A 238 -1.30 -24.88 13.57
CA ARG A 238 -1.19 -26.35 13.57
C ARG A 238 -2.54 -27.04 13.73
N ASP A 239 -3.43 -26.45 14.51
CA ASP A 239 -4.79 -26.97 14.70
C ASP A 239 -5.71 -26.61 13.53
N TYR A 240 -5.52 -25.40 13.01
CA TYR A 240 -6.24 -24.83 11.88
C TYR A 240 -5.23 -24.24 10.90
N PRO A 241 -5.01 -24.84 9.71
CA PRO A 241 -4.02 -24.35 8.77
C PRO A 241 -4.35 -22.91 8.34
N CYS A 242 -3.58 -21.94 8.81
CA CYS A 242 -3.85 -20.53 8.54
C CYS A 242 -2.57 -19.69 8.50
N ILE A 243 -2.68 -18.51 7.88
CA ILE A 243 -1.69 -17.44 7.95
C ILE A 243 -2.24 -16.37 8.88
N ILE A 244 -1.47 -15.95 9.87
CA ILE A 244 -1.87 -14.89 10.81
C ILE A 244 -0.98 -13.68 10.55
N LEU A 245 -1.61 -12.51 10.42
CA LEU A 245 -0.97 -11.24 10.14
C LEU A 245 -1.39 -10.22 11.19
N THR A 246 -0.47 -9.37 11.62
CA THR A 246 -0.80 -8.17 12.40
C THR A 246 -0.08 -6.96 11.84
N ALA A 247 -0.73 -5.80 11.92
CA ALA A 247 -0.12 -4.52 11.58
C ALA A 247 -0.01 -3.56 12.76
N GLN A 248 -0.25 -4.04 13.99
CA GLN A 248 -0.19 -3.24 15.21
C GLN A 248 -1.06 -1.97 15.11
N GLY A 249 -2.36 -2.14 14.82
CA GLY A 249 -3.33 -1.06 14.62
C GLY A 249 -3.90 -0.96 13.20
N VAL A 250 -4.03 0.26 12.67
CA VAL A 250 -4.81 0.63 11.45
C VAL A 250 -4.33 -0.02 10.14
N GLY A 251 -3.27 -0.82 10.16
CA GLY A 251 -2.77 -1.43 8.94
C GLY A 251 -1.78 -0.52 8.22
N ASN A 252 -0.49 -0.77 8.42
CA ASN A 252 0.54 -0.15 7.62
C ASN A 252 0.34 -0.50 6.13
N VAL A 253 0.69 0.42 5.22
CA VAL A 253 0.58 0.20 3.77
C VAL A 253 1.31 -1.07 3.34
N ALA A 254 2.50 -1.33 3.88
CA ALA A 254 3.25 -2.56 3.58
C ALA A 254 2.47 -3.83 3.96
N VAL A 255 1.86 -3.88 5.16
CA VAL A 255 1.09 -5.05 5.60
C VAL A 255 -0.17 -5.23 4.75
N ARG A 256 -0.86 -4.14 4.41
CA ARG A 256 -2.05 -4.18 3.55
C ARG A 256 -1.71 -4.66 2.13
N MET A 257 -0.59 -4.22 1.58
CA MET A 257 -0.13 -4.68 0.27
C MET A 257 0.28 -6.15 0.30
N PHE A 258 0.97 -6.59 1.35
CA PHE A 258 1.30 -8.00 1.55
C PHE A 258 0.04 -8.87 1.66
N LEU A 259 -0.95 -8.43 2.45
CA LEU A 259 -2.24 -9.11 2.57
C LEU A 259 -2.97 -9.19 1.23
N LYS A 260 -3.01 -8.09 0.47
CA LYS A 260 -3.62 -8.07 -0.87
C LYS A 260 -2.94 -9.05 -1.82
N ARG A 261 -1.61 -9.14 -1.75
CA ARG A 261 -0.82 -10.09 -2.54
C ARG A 261 -1.11 -11.53 -2.15
N LEU A 262 -1.10 -11.85 -0.85
CA LEU A 262 -1.46 -13.19 -0.35
C LEU A 262 -2.86 -13.60 -0.77
N SER A 263 -3.84 -12.71 -0.61
CA SER A 263 -5.23 -12.97 -1.03
C SER A 263 -5.33 -13.23 -2.54
N LYS A 264 -4.65 -12.43 -3.37
CA LYS A 264 -4.69 -12.57 -4.83
C LYS A 264 -3.97 -13.83 -5.35
N GLU A 265 -2.80 -14.14 -4.81
CA GLU A 265 -1.98 -15.28 -5.25
C GLU A 265 -2.51 -16.60 -4.71
N LEU A 266 -2.85 -16.67 -3.41
CA LEU A 266 -3.31 -17.89 -2.76
C LEU A 266 -4.83 -18.11 -2.86
N LYS A 267 -5.60 -17.07 -3.24
CA LYS A 267 -7.08 -17.10 -3.32
C LYS A 267 -7.72 -17.60 -2.03
N LEU A 268 -7.18 -17.18 -0.89
CA LEU A 268 -7.64 -17.58 0.43
C LEU A 268 -8.60 -16.55 1.04
N PRO A 269 -9.62 -17.00 1.79
CA PRO A 269 -10.50 -16.10 2.51
C PRO A 269 -9.73 -15.37 3.62
N VAL A 270 -10.00 -14.07 3.75
CA VAL A 270 -9.41 -13.20 4.75
C VAL A 270 -10.43 -12.89 5.83
N PHE A 271 -10.10 -13.21 7.08
CA PHE A 271 -10.87 -12.86 8.26
C PHE A 271 -10.12 -11.81 9.07
N SER A 272 -10.85 -10.91 9.74
CA SER A 272 -10.26 -9.93 10.64
C SER A 272 -10.79 -10.09 12.06
N LEU A 273 -9.89 -10.11 13.04
CA LEU A 273 -10.18 -10.07 14.46
C LEU A 273 -9.83 -8.68 15.00
N VAL A 274 -10.86 -7.88 15.22
CA VAL A 274 -10.81 -6.49 15.70
C VAL A 274 -11.62 -6.33 16.98
N ASP A 275 -11.35 -5.29 17.76
CA ASP A 275 -12.18 -4.95 18.91
C ASP A 275 -13.61 -4.58 18.47
N SER A 276 -14.60 -4.89 19.32
CA SER A 276 -16.02 -4.59 19.07
C SER A 276 -16.36 -3.13 19.40
N ASP A 277 -15.62 -2.20 18.81
CA ASP A 277 -15.85 -0.77 18.94
C ASP A 277 -15.84 -0.06 17.55
N PRO A 278 -16.30 1.20 17.46
CA PRO A 278 -16.29 1.93 16.19
C PRO A 278 -14.90 2.05 15.54
N TYR A 279 -13.83 1.99 16.35
CA TYR A 279 -12.46 2.07 15.85
C TYR A 279 -12.01 0.75 15.22
N GLY A 280 -12.36 -0.40 15.80
CA GLY A 280 -12.14 -1.72 15.22
C GLY A 280 -12.86 -1.88 13.87
N HIS A 281 -14.10 -1.38 13.76
CA HIS A 281 -14.81 -1.32 12.48
C HIS A 281 -14.12 -0.40 11.46
N TYR A 282 -13.56 0.73 11.89
CA TYR A 282 -12.75 1.59 11.03
C TYR A 282 -11.50 0.87 10.51
N ILE A 283 -10.78 0.13 11.37
CA ILE A 283 -9.61 -0.66 10.97
C ILE A 283 -10.01 -1.71 9.92
N HIS A 284 -11.11 -2.43 10.15
CA HIS A 284 -11.64 -3.39 9.18
C HIS A 284 -11.94 -2.74 7.83
N SER A 285 -12.60 -1.57 7.83
CA SER A 285 -12.85 -0.79 6.62
C SER A 285 -11.56 -0.38 5.90
N VAL A 286 -10.49 -0.07 6.63
CA VAL A 286 -9.19 0.33 6.03
C VAL A 286 -8.48 -0.83 5.33
N TYR A 287 -8.65 -2.06 5.81
CA TYR A 287 -8.15 -3.26 5.14
C TYR A 287 -8.95 -3.59 3.87
N MET A 288 -10.26 -3.37 3.87
CA MET A 288 -11.10 -3.63 2.71
C MET A 288 -10.96 -2.58 1.62
N ARG A 289 -11.07 -1.29 1.98
CA ARG A 289 -11.29 -0.17 1.03
C ARG A 289 -10.12 0.79 0.94
N GLY A 290 -9.13 0.65 1.81
CA GLY A 290 -8.05 1.62 1.94
C GLY A 290 -8.35 2.73 2.96
N SER A 291 -7.38 3.61 3.15
CA SER A 291 -7.49 4.75 4.06
C SER A 291 -7.76 6.01 3.26
N LYS A 292 -8.46 6.98 3.86
CA LYS A 292 -8.73 8.30 3.28
C LYS A 292 -7.46 9.15 3.07
N ARG A 293 -6.34 8.73 3.65
CA ARG A 293 -5.01 9.34 3.54
C ARG A 293 -3.96 8.29 3.20
#